data_AF-R7LLY2-F1
#
_entry.id   AF-R7LLY2-F1
#
_cell.length_a   1.000
_cell.length_b   1.000
_cell.length_c   1.000
_cell.angle_alpha   90.00
_cell.angle_beta   90.00
_cell.angle_gamma   90.00
#
_symmetry.space_group_name_H-M   'P 1'
#
loop_
_entity.id
_entity.type
_entity.pdbx_description
1 polymer ?
#
loop_
_entity_poly.entity_id
_entity_poly.type
_entity_poly.pdbx_seq_one_letter_code
_entity_poly.pdbx_strand_id
1 'polypeptide(L)'
;MSVMKKVLLFKIHLYGDEIEKALSGLPDDMGKDVSGFLTEVCFGDFYTRGGLDIKTRELLVISILVTTGNTNTLKSHIEGNLKVGNTK
;
A
#
# COMPACT_ATOMS: atom_id res chain seq x y z
N MET A 1 -2.70 -9.25 18.66
CA MET A 1 -3.15 -7.98 18.04
C MET A 1 -4.36 -8.29 17.17
N SER A 2 -5.45 -7.52 17.25
CA SER A 2 -6.58 -7.67 16.31
C SER A 2 -6.10 -7.47 14.87
N VAL A 3 -6.67 -8.20 13.90
CA VAL A 3 -6.32 -8.10 12.47
C VAL A 3 -6.30 -6.63 12.03
N MET A 4 -7.34 -5.86 12.40
CA MET A 4 -7.45 -4.43 12.10
C MET A 4 -6.27 -3.58 12.59
N LYS A 5 -5.69 -3.90 13.75
CA LYS A 5 -4.49 -3.18 14.24
C LYS A 5 -3.27 -3.47 13.37
N LYS A 6 -3.14 -4.69 12.85
CA LYS A 6 -2.02 -5.08 11.97
C LYS A 6 -2.13 -4.41 10.59
N VAL A 7 -3.36 -4.34 10.05
CA VAL A 7 -3.69 -3.63 8.81
C VAL A 7 -3.27 -2.18 8.88
N LEU A 8 -3.72 -1.48 9.92
CA LEU A 8 -3.45 -0.06 10.08
C LEU A 8 -1.95 0.22 10.27
N LEU A 9 -1.23 -0.65 10.99
CA LEU A 9 0.22 -0.53 11.15
C LEU A 9 0.98 -0.66 9.83
N PHE A 10 0.60 -1.61 8.97
CA PHE A 10 1.24 -1.75 7.66
C PHE A 10 0.98 -0.54 6.77
N LYS A 11 -0.27 -0.09 6.67
CA LYS A 11 -0.63 1.11 5.91
C LYS A 11 0.16 2.32 6.39
N ILE A 12 0.13 2.60 7.70
CA ILE A 12 0.81 3.78 8.27
C ILE A 12 2.31 3.71 8.04
N HIS A 13 2.94 2.56 8.29
CA HIS A 13 4.38 2.42 8.15
C HIS A 13 4.85 2.57 6.70
N LEU A 14 4.08 2.06 5.73
CA LEU A 14 4.46 2.08 4.32
C LEU A 14 4.08 3.39 3.62
N TYR A 15 2.83 3.84 3.76
CA TYR A 15 2.23 4.88 2.90
C TYR A 15 1.56 6.03 3.67
N GLY A 16 1.43 5.94 4.99
CA GLY A 16 0.81 7.01 5.79
C GLY A 16 -0.62 7.34 5.34
N ASP A 17 -0.88 8.63 5.08
CA ASP A 17 -2.17 9.19 4.67
C ASP A 17 -2.22 9.58 3.18
N GLU A 18 -1.25 9.14 2.37
CA GLU A 18 -1.11 9.54 0.96
C GLU A 18 -2.34 9.18 0.12
N ILE A 19 -2.91 8.00 0.33
CA ILE A 19 -4.09 7.52 -0.42
C ILE A 19 -5.32 8.40 -0.11
N GLU A 20 -5.52 8.75 1.17
CA GLU A 20 -6.63 9.61 1.59
C GLU A 20 -6.48 11.02 1.00
N LYS A 21 -5.26 11.57 1.02
CA LYS A 21 -4.96 12.86 0.40
C LYS A 21 -5.19 12.86 -1.11
N ALA A 22 -4.72 11.82 -1.81
CA ALA A 22 -4.86 11.69 -3.26
C ALA A 22 -6.34 11.61 -3.70
N LEU A 23 -7.21 11.08 -2.85
CA LEU A 23 -8.64 10.87 -3.15
C LEU A 23 -9.55 11.95 -2.55
N SER A 24 -9.01 12.92 -1.81
CA SER A 24 -9.77 13.94 -1.08
C SER A 24 -10.64 14.87 -1.95
N GLY A 25 -10.34 14.96 -3.25
CA GLY A 25 -11.09 15.80 -4.20
C GLY A 25 -12.25 15.11 -4.91
N LEU A 26 -12.52 13.84 -4.61
CA LEU A 26 -13.64 13.11 -5.22
C LEU A 26 -14.99 13.59 -4.67
N PRO A 27 -16.06 13.57 -5.49
CA PRO A 27 -17.39 13.99 -5.04
C PRO A 27 -17.94 13.04 -3.98
N ASP A 28 -18.83 13.58 -3.15
CA ASP A 28 -19.47 12.88 -2.04
C ASP A 28 -18.43 12.20 -1.12
N ASP A 29 -18.76 11.04 -0.53
CA ASP A 29 -17.85 10.26 0.31
C ASP A 29 -16.99 9.27 -0.50
N MET A 30 -16.98 9.35 -1.83
CA MET A 30 -16.31 8.37 -2.70
C MET A 30 -14.82 8.21 -2.39
N GLY A 31 -14.12 9.30 -2.06
CA GLY A 31 -12.70 9.23 -1.68
C GLY A 31 -12.46 8.42 -0.41
N LYS A 32 -13.35 8.55 0.58
CA LYS A 32 -13.30 7.75 1.82
C LYS A 32 -13.64 6.29 1.54
N ASP A 33 -14.66 6.03 0.73
CA ASP A 33 -15.06 4.66 0.40
C ASP A 33 -13.95 3.93 -0.36
N VAL A 34 -13.34 4.57 -1.36
CA VAL A 34 -12.24 3.98 -2.14
C VAL A 34 -11.00 3.78 -1.27
N SER A 35 -10.61 4.77 -0.45
CA SER A 35 -9.46 4.63 0.45
C SER A 35 -9.67 3.56 1.53
N GLY A 36 -10.89 3.41 2.05
CA GLY A 36 -11.30 2.36 2.97
C GLY A 36 -11.20 0.99 2.32
N PHE A 37 -11.81 0.81 1.14
CA PHE A 37 -11.75 -0.42 0.36
C PHE A 37 -10.31 -0.84 0.04
N LEU A 38 -9.48 0.08 -0.45
CA LEU A 38 -8.06 -0.19 -0.70
C LEU A 38 -7.33 -0.60 0.58
N THR A 39 -7.65 0.02 1.71
CA THR A 39 -7.02 -0.32 2.99
C THR A 39 -7.37 -1.75 3.41
N GLU A 40 -8.65 -2.11 3.34
CA GLU A 40 -9.16 -3.43 3.72
C GLU A 40 -8.63 -4.53 2.80
N VAL A 41 -8.66 -4.33 1.49
CA VAL A 41 -8.24 -5.36 0.55
C VAL A 41 -6.72 -5.49 0.50
N CYS A 42 -6.00 -4.39 0.27
CA CYS A 42 -4.54 -4.45 0.14
C CYS A 42 -3.90 -4.86 1.46
N PHE A 43 -4.17 -4.13 2.56
CA PHE A 43 -3.50 -4.40 3.83
C PHE A 43 -4.20 -5.45 4.69
N GLY A 44 -5.53 -5.54 4.61
CA GLY A 44 -6.33 -6.49 5.38
C GLY A 44 -6.30 -7.90 4.84
N ASP A 45 -6.39 -8.08 3.54
CA ASP A 45 -6.32 -9.41 2.91
C ASP A 45 -4.89 -9.69 2.42
N PHE A 46 -4.34 -8.91 1.49
CA PHE A 46 -3.12 -9.32 0.79
C PHE A 46 -1.84 -9.25 1.62
N TYR A 47 -1.61 -8.19 2.41
CA TYR A 47 -0.37 -8.03 3.19
C TYR A 47 -0.39 -8.84 4.50
N THR A 48 -1.55 -9.30 4.95
CA THR A 48 -1.65 -10.17 6.14
C THR A 48 -1.43 -11.64 5.82
N ARG A 49 -1.55 -12.05 4.55
CA ARG A 49 -1.24 -13.42 4.08
C ARG A 49 0.21 -13.78 4.41
N GLY A 50 0.41 -15.02 4.85
CA GLY A 50 1.73 -15.61 5.02
C GLY A 50 2.39 -15.99 3.69
N GLY A 51 3.54 -16.66 3.75
CA GLY A 51 4.25 -17.22 2.59
C GLY A 51 5.31 -16.31 1.97
N LEU A 52 5.10 -14.98 2.00
CA LEU A 52 6.08 -13.99 1.60
C LEU A 52 6.20 -12.90 2.66
N ASP A 53 7.43 -12.48 2.95
CA ASP A 53 7.68 -11.31 3.78
C ASP A 53 7.37 -10.01 3.02
N ILE A 54 7.26 -8.91 3.76
CA ILE A 54 6.85 -7.61 3.19
C ILE A 54 7.91 -7.09 2.22
N LYS A 55 9.20 -7.31 2.53
CA LYS A 55 10.32 -6.93 1.65
C LYS A 55 10.18 -7.54 0.26
N THR A 56 9.91 -8.84 0.20
CA THR A 56 9.73 -9.58 -1.06
C THR A 56 8.47 -9.12 -1.79
N ARG A 57 7.36 -8.91 -1.06
CA ARG A 57 6.11 -8.40 -1.65
C ARG A 57 6.31 -7.04 -2.32
N GLU A 58 6.93 -6.10 -1.62
CA GLU A 58 7.20 -4.76 -2.15
C GLU A 58 8.12 -4.78 -3.39
N LEU A 59 9.10 -5.68 -3.46
CA LEU A 59 9.95 -5.86 -4.65
C LEU A 59 9.18 -6.42 -5.85
N LEU A 60 8.28 -7.37 -5.61
CA LEU A 60 7.41 -7.91 -6.66
C LEU A 60 6.46 -6.83 -7.19
N VAL A 61 5.92 -5.97 -6.32
CA VAL A 61 5.08 -4.85 -6.76
C VAL A 61 5.85 -3.87 -7.64
N ILE A 62 7.11 -3.54 -7.31
CA ILE A 62 7.96 -2.73 -8.22
C ILE A 62 8.06 -3.40 -9.59
N SER A 63 8.33 -4.70 -9.64
CA SER A 63 8.47 -5.44 -10.90
C SER A 63 7.19 -5.35 -11.73
N ILE A 64 6.03 -5.56 -11.10
CA ILE A 64 4.72 -5.42 -11.76
C ILE A 64 4.54 -3.99 -12.30
N LEU A 65 4.72 -2.97 -11.46
CA LEU A 65 4.49 -1.58 -11.84
C LEU A 65 5.42 -1.11 -12.97
N VAL A 66 6.68 -1.55 -12.98
CA VAL A 66 7.63 -1.30 -14.07
C VAL A 66 7.15 -1.97 -15.35
N THR A 67 6.76 -3.25 -15.29
CA THR A 67 6.31 -3.99 -16.48
C THR A 67 5.00 -3.44 -17.06
N THR A 68 4.11 -2.89 -16.23
CA THR A 68 2.84 -2.29 -16.67
C THR A 68 2.96 -0.79 -16.98
N GLY A 69 4.13 -0.18 -16.78
CA GLY A 69 4.34 1.26 -17.01
C GLY A 69 3.59 2.19 -16.05
N ASN A 70 3.18 1.73 -14.86
CA ASN A 70 2.43 2.55 -13.90
C ASN A 70 3.38 3.38 -13.02
N THR A 71 3.88 4.47 -13.59
CA THR A 71 4.90 5.32 -12.97
C THR A 71 4.36 6.15 -11.80
N ASN A 72 3.07 6.51 -11.82
CA ASN A 72 2.43 7.27 -10.74
C ASN A 72 2.46 6.51 -9.40
N THR A 73 2.18 5.21 -9.46
CA THR A 73 2.16 4.34 -8.28
C THR A 73 3.55 3.82 -7.95
N LEU A 74 4.43 3.67 -8.95
CA LEU A 74 5.80 3.18 -8.77
C LEU A 74 6.59 3.99 -7.74
N LYS A 75 6.43 5.32 -7.72
CA LYS A 75 7.17 6.18 -6.79
C LYS A 75 6.90 5.84 -5.32
N SER A 76 5.63 5.68 -4.93
CA SER A 76 5.28 5.37 -3.53
C SER A 76 5.76 3.98 -3.13
N HIS A 77 5.79 3.00 -4.05
CA HIS A 77 6.35 1.68 -3.77
C HIS A 77 7.87 1.67 -3.69
N ILE A 78 8.59 2.53 -4.42
CA ILE A 78 10.04 2.71 -4.21
C ILE A 78 10.31 3.24 -2.80
N GLU A 79 9.55 4.23 -2.35
CA GLU A 79 9.67 4.77 -0.99
C GLU A 79 9.29 3.72 0.07
N GLY A 80 8.21 2.95 -0.17
CA GLY A 80 7.81 1.83 0.67
C GLY A 80 8.89 0.76 0.81
N ASN A 81 9.54 0.38 -0.30
CA ASN A 81 10.66 -0.56 -0.31
C ASN A 81 11.81 -0.10 0.59
N LEU A 82 12.17 1.19 0.54
CA LEU A 82 13.21 1.75 1.40
C LEU A 82 12.81 1.70 2.88
N LYS A 83 11.55 2.02 3.21
CA LYS A 83 11.03 1.99 4.59
C LYS A 83 11.07 0.58 5.19
N VAL A 84 10.79 -0.45 4.39
CA VAL A 84 10.88 -1.85 4.84
C VAL A 84 12.30 -2.39 4.86
N GLY A 85 13.28 -1.62 4.40
CA GLY A 85 14.70 -1.97 4.46
C GLY A 85 15.20 -2.79 3.27
N ASN A 86 14.58 -2.66 2.10
CA ASN A 86 15.22 -3.01 0.84
C ASN A 86 16.21 -1.90 0.44
N THR A 87 17.33 -2.28 -0.17
CA THR A 87 18.37 -1.35 -0.60
C THR A 87 18.54 -1.41 -2.12
N LYS A 88 19.26 -0.44 -2.68
CA LYS A 88 19.69 -0.45 -4.08
C LYS A 88 20.60 -1.63 -4.38
#